data_AF-T0MFZ0-F1
#
_entry.id   AF-T0MFZ0-F1
#
_cell.length_a   1.000
_cell.length_b   1.000
_cell.length_c   1.000
_cell.angle_alpha   90.00
_cell.angle_beta   90.00
_cell.angle_gamma   90.00
#
_symmetry.space_group_name_H-M   'P 1'
#
loop_
_entity.id
_entity.type
_entity.pdbx_description
1 polymer ?
#
loop_
_entity_poly.entity_id
_entity_poly.type
_entity_poly.pdbx_seq_one_letter_code
_entity_poly.pdbx_strand_id
1 'polypeptide(L)'
;MIYLQETASDFTLFKRQKDDILIVDSYKFTTNDESFETYKKLDCNELPENLENFINKIFSNKTEILAVRDKKLTDLILTKCKINAKFIQDDTFKLIRNNIEKFYDKMDLLKTLNLSHKMSLYKLKFCTEKLDFMIIQSINLLLDIDKDINLHCMRIREWYGVHFPELSIIVDNNEMYVKIVSVLQNKNKINIKNLQEHADVDWQEIVDLAKNSMGADISENDMSNIVNDCKSIIKNFEYRNNLSSYIKEKMQIVAPNLTNFIGDIIGARLISKAGSLSNLAKLPGSTVQLIGAEKSLFQALRRQSNTPKYGIIFESSLLGQTPLEYKGKVARSLASKISLCARLDAYNKNQNGEFGNDAKKKILNRIKNLENSIKIKKKVITKSKFFIKPDLKYDERKDIKRIKK
;
A
#
# COMPACT_ATOMS: atom_id res chain seq x y z
N MET A 1 -32.74 39.04 24.01
CA MET A 1 -31.65 38.52 23.18
C MET A 1 -31.79 37.02 23.14
N ILE A 2 -31.72 36.44 21.95
CA ILE A 2 -31.75 35.00 21.73
C ILE A 2 -30.34 34.57 21.35
N TYR A 3 -29.81 33.54 21.98
CA TYR A 3 -28.46 33.02 21.73
C TYR A 3 -28.53 31.82 20.79
N LEU A 4 -27.85 31.90 19.65
CA LEU A 4 -27.69 30.77 18.74
C LEU A 4 -26.48 29.94 19.17
N GLN A 5 -26.71 28.67 19.50
CA GLN A 5 -25.67 27.70 19.74
C GLN A 5 -25.73 26.62 18.66
N GLU A 6 -24.61 26.44 17.99
CA GLU A 6 -24.42 25.37 17.01
C GLU A 6 -23.77 24.17 17.73
N THR A 7 -24.33 22.99 17.54
CA THR A 7 -23.73 21.72 17.97
C THR A 7 -23.67 20.74 16.80
N ALA A 8 -23.03 19.59 16.99
CA ALA A 8 -22.95 18.58 15.94
C ALA A 8 -24.31 17.88 15.66
N SER A 9 -25.24 17.96 16.61
CA SER A 9 -26.54 17.32 16.58
C SER A 9 -27.66 18.28 16.16
N ASP A 10 -27.53 19.57 16.49
CA ASP A 10 -28.59 20.55 16.27
C ASP A 10 -28.13 22.01 16.22
N PHE A 11 -29.04 22.87 15.77
CA PHE A 11 -29.03 24.31 16.01
C PHE A 11 -30.04 24.64 17.10
N THR A 12 -29.60 25.17 18.23
CA THR A 12 -30.46 25.52 19.37
C THR A 12 -30.46 27.01 19.62
N LEU A 13 -31.66 27.54 19.85
CA LEU A 13 -31.87 28.93 20.28
C LEU A 13 -32.17 28.96 21.76
N PHE A 14 -31.38 29.71 22.52
CA PHE A 14 -31.54 29.86 23.96
C PHE A 14 -31.97 31.28 24.34
N LYS A 15 -32.77 31.38 25.41
CA LYS A 15 -33.12 32.66 26.04
C LYS A 15 -32.74 32.61 27.50
N ARG A 16 -32.01 33.63 27.96
CA ARG A 16 -31.64 33.78 29.37
C ARG A 16 -32.79 34.41 30.15
N GLN A 17 -33.22 33.78 31.23
CA GLN A 17 -34.08 34.37 32.25
C GLN A 17 -33.35 34.33 33.60
N LYS A 18 -32.90 35.49 34.09
CA LYS A 18 -32.07 35.63 35.30
C LYS A 18 -30.80 34.76 35.22
N ASP A 19 -30.75 33.68 35.99
CA ASP A 19 -29.63 32.72 36.05
C ASP A 19 -29.90 31.40 35.31
N ASP A 20 -31.14 31.18 34.85
CA ASP A 20 -31.52 29.98 34.12
C ASP A 20 -31.57 30.22 32.60
N ILE A 21 -31.31 29.13 31.86
CA ILE A 21 -31.27 29.10 30.40
C ILE A 21 -32.43 28.24 29.91
N LEU A 22 -33.31 28.83 29.11
CA LEU A 22 -34.44 28.13 28.50
C LEU A 22 -34.19 27.93 27.00
N ILE A 23 -34.56 26.76 26.49
CA ILE A 23 -34.59 26.47 25.04
C ILE A 23 -35.84 27.16 24.47
N VAL A 24 -35.64 27.96 23.42
CA VAL A 24 -36.73 28.58 22.64
C VAL A 24 -37.18 27.63 21.55
N ASP A 25 -36.23 27.12 20.77
CA ASP A 25 -36.47 26.15 19.71
C ASP A 25 -35.17 25.41 19.37
N SER A 26 -35.29 24.24 18.77
CA SER A 26 -34.15 23.39 18.38
C SER A 26 -34.40 22.71 17.04
N TYR A 27 -33.48 22.88 16.10
CA TYR A 27 -33.46 22.13 14.84
C TYR A 27 -32.46 20.99 14.91
N LYS A 28 -32.96 19.76 15.04
CA LYS A 28 -32.12 18.56 15.08
C LYS A 28 -31.82 18.06 13.66
N PHE A 29 -30.55 17.77 13.38
CA PHE A 29 -30.15 17.14 12.13
C PHE A 29 -30.69 15.72 12.04
N THR A 30 -31.24 15.39 10.88
CA THR A 30 -31.81 14.07 10.61
C THR A 30 -30.72 13.03 10.33
N THR A 31 -29.64 13.43 9.66
CA THR A 31 -28.54 12.56 9.26
C THR A 31 -27.17 13.12 9.64
N ASN A 32 -26.18 12.23 9.79
CA ASN A 32 -24.79 12.62 10.05
C ASN A 32 -24.09 13.21 8.81
N ASP A 33 -24.69 13.10 7.63
CA ASP A 33 -24.19 13.72 6.40
C ASP A 33 -24.69 15.17 6.29
N GLU A 34 -25.95 15.41 6.66
CA GLU A 34 -26.50 16.75 6.80
C GLU A 34 -25.66 17.62 7.76
N SER A 35 -25.28 17.09 8.93
CA SER A 35 -24.39 17.80 9.84
C SER A 35 -22.98 18.04 9.26
N PHE A 36 -22.46 17.12 8.45
CA PHE A 36 -21.18 17.34 7.80
C PHE A 36 -21.26 18.41 6.71
N GLU A 37 -22.31 18.43 5.91
CA GLU A 37 -22.53 19.41 4.85
C GLU A 37 -22.74 20.82 5.39
N THR A 38 -23.51 20.96 6.48
CA THR A 38 -23.71 22.27 7.12
C THR A 38 -22.39 22.85 7.62
N TYR A 39 -21.60 22.07 8.36
CA TYR A 39 -20.30 22.53 8.85
C TYR A 39 -19.28 22.75 7.73
N LYS A 40 -19.38 22.00 6.62
CA LYS A 40 -18.56 22.24 5.43
C LYS A 40 -18.91 23.58 4.77
N LYS A 41 -20.19 23.92 4.64
CA LYS A 41 -20.66 25.23 4.15
C LYS A 41 -20.20 26.35 5.09
N LEU A 42 -20.32 26.15 6.42
CA LEU A 42 -19.84 27.11 7.42
C LEU A 42 -18.33 27.35 7.36
N ASP A 43 -17.52 26.30 7.19
CA ASP A 43 -16.06 26.42 6.99
C ASP A 43 -15.72 27.20 5.69
N CYS A 44 -16.56 27.08 4.66
CA CYS A 44 -16.46 27.86 3.41
C CYS A 44 -16.99 29.31 3.54
N ASN A 45 -17.52 29.71 4.70
CA ASN A 45 -18.22 30.98 4.94
C ASN A 45 -19.50 31.13 4.09
N GLU A 46 -20.20 30.03 3.84
CA GLU A 46 -21.51 30.02 3.20
C GLU A 46 -22.59 29.67 4.23
N LEU A 47 -23.68 30.44 4.25
CA LEU A 47 -24.79 30.16 5.15
C LEU A 47 -25.57 28.91 4.69
N PRO A 48 -25.75 27.88 5.54
CA PRO A 48 -26.50 26.68 5.18
C PRO A 48 -28.00 26.96 5.03
N GLU A 49 -28.63 26.38 4.01
CA GLU A 49 -30.08 26.50 3.78
C GLU A 49 -30.92 26.04 4.98
N ASN A 50 -30.45 25.02 5.71
CA ASN A 50 -31.14 24.50 6.89
C ASN A 50 -31.18 25.55 8.02
N LEU A 51 -30.07 26.27 8.20
CA LEU A 51 -29.97 27.35 9.17
C LEU A 51 -30.81 28.56 8.72
N GLU A 52 -30.79 28.89 7.44
CA GLU A 52 -31.59 29.99 6.87
C GLU A 52 -33.09 29.76 7.08
N ASN A 53 -33.58 28.57 6.73
CA ASN A 53 -34.98 28.19 6.91
C ASN A 53 -35.38 28.17 8.39
N PHE A 54 -34.49 27.70 9.27
CA PHE A 54 -34.74 27.67 10.71
C PHE A 54 -34.84 29.07 11.30
N ILE A 55 -33.91 29.96 10.95
CA ILE A 55 -33.90 31.34 11.41
C ILE A 55 -35.12 32.10 10.87
N ASN A 56 -35.45 31.97 9.58
CA ASN A 56 -36.59 32.66 8.97
C ASN A 56 -37.93 32.24 9.60
N LYS A 57 -38.13 30.94 9.91
CA LYS A 57 -39.34 30.44 10.58
C LYS A 57 -39.58 31.11 11.94
N ILE A 58 -38.53 31.39 12.70
CA ILE A 58 -38.64 31.87 14.08
C ILE A 58 -38.71 33.39 14.15
N PHE A 59 -37.99 34.09 13.27
CA PHE A 59 -37.84 35.56 13.32
C PHE A 59 -38.78 36.35 12.40
N SER A 60 -39.70 35.68 11.68
CA SER A 60 -40.66 36.34 10.77
C SER A 60 -41.45 37.49 11.42
N ASN A 61 -41.69 37.46 12.75
CA ASN A 61 -42.56 38.41 13.46
C ASN A 61 -41.93 39.10 14.70
N LYS A 62 -40.61 38.98 14.97
CA LYS A 62 -40.01 39.48 16.23
C LYS A 62 -38.80 40.40 16.04
N THR A 63 -38.77 41.51 16.78
CA THR A 63 -37.68 42.51 16.88
C THR A 63 -36.51 42.07 17.77
N GLU A 64 -36.43 40.79 18.13
CA GLU A 64 -35.42 40.29 19.08
C GLU A 64 -34.02 40.22 18.44
N ILE A 65 -33.00 40.65 19.20
CA ILE A 65 -31.59 40.60 18.76
C ILE A 65 -31.07 39.16 18.89
N LEU A 66 -30.50 38.63 17.79
CA LEU A 66 -29.83 37.33 17.75
C LEU A 66 -28.35 37.50 18.15
N ALA A 67 -27.95 36.85 19.24
CA ALA A 67 -26.58 36.78 19.70
C ALA A 67 -25.90 35.55 19.07
N VAL A 68 -24.81 35.78 18.36
CA VAL A 68 -24.05 34.74 17.67
C VAL A 68 -22.59 34.84 18.10
N ARG A 69 -21.94 33.68 18.25
CA ARG A 69 -20.57 33.57 18.74
C ARG A 69 -19.50 33.93 17.70
N ASP A 70 -19.77 33.76 16.41
CA ASP A 70 -18.80 33.99 15.33
C ASP A 70 -19.13 35.25 14.51
N LYS A 71 -18.13 36.13 14.35
CA LYS A 71 -18.27 37.39 13.59
C LYS A 71 -18.62 37.17 12.11
N LYS A 72 -18.02 36.15 11.50
CA LYS A 72 -18.29 35.86 10.09
C LYS A 72 -19.71 35.35 9.88
N LEU A 73 -20.21 34.51 10.79
CA LEU A 73 -21.59 34.05 10.76
C LEU A 73 -22.56 35.23 10.96
N THR A 74 -22.25 36.18 11.85
CA THR A 74 -23.11 37.37 12.02
C THR A 74 -23.23 38.18 10.74
N ASP A 75 -22.12 38.39 10.04
CA ASP A 75 -22.11 39.16 8.79
C ASP A 75 -22.92 38.44 7.69
N LEU A 76 -22.83 37.11 7.64
CA LEU A 76 -23.62 36.27 6.72
C LEU A 76 -25.12 36.30 7.05
N ILE A 77 -25.49 36.25 8.33
CA ILE A 77 -26.91 36.32 8.76
C ILE A 77 -27.47 37.73 8.50
N LEU A 78 -26.69 38.78 8.73
CA LEU A 78 -27.08 40.17 8.43
C LEU A 78 -27.34 40.37 6.94
N THR A 79 -26.45 39.85 6.09
CA THR A 79 -26.54 40.01 4.64
C THR A 79 -27.66 39.18 4.01
N LYS A 80 -27.81 37.91 4.41
CA LYS A 80 -28.80 37.00 3.81
C LYS A 80 -30.17 37.03 4.48
N CYS A 81 -30.23 36.93 5.81
CA CYS A 81 -31.50 36.83 6.54
C CYS A 81 -32.11 38.19 6.91
N LYS A 82 -31.36 39.30 6.78
CA LYS A 82 -31.78 40.66 7.16
C LYS A 82 -32.27 40.78 8.61
N ILE A 83 -31.70 39.99 9.52
CA ILE A 83 -32.05 39.97 10.95
C ILE A 83 -31.00 40.73 11.75
N ASN A 84 -31.41 41.39 12.85
CA ASN A 84 -30.52 42.07 13.79
C ASN A 84 -29.67 41.04 14.58
N ALA A 85 -28.62 40.51 13.94
CA ALA A 85 -27.61 39.68 14.58
C ALA A 85 -26.47 40.54 15.16
N LYS A 86 -26.06 40.27 16.40
CA LYS A 86 -24.90 40.90 17.04
C LYS A 86 -23.90 39.84 17.46
N PHE A 87 -22.62 40.12 17.21
CA PHE A 87 -21.52 39.34 17.74
C PHE A 87 -21.37 39.66 19.23
N ILE A 88 -21.57 38.65 20.07
CA ILE A 88 -21.55 38.79 21.54
C ILE A 88 -20.78 37.61 22.13
N GLN A 89 -19.85 37.89 23.05
CA GLN A 89 -19.12 36.88 23.82
C GLN A 89 -19.43 37.04 25.31
N ASP A 90 -20.66 36.73 25.68
CA ASP A 90 -21.13 36.84 27.05
C ASP A 90 -20.88 35.54 27.84
N ASP A 91 -20.89 35.65 29.18
CA ASP A 91 -20.82 34.50 30.08
C ASP A 91 -22.00 33.52 29.90
N THR A 92 -23.06 33.94 29.21
CA THR A 92 -24.19 33.09 28.82
C THR A 92 -23.77 31.91 27.94
N PHE A 93 -22.86 32.12 26.98
CA PHE A 93 -22.34 31.03 26.15
C PHE A 93 -21.50 30.04 26.96
N LYS A 94 -20.80 30.51 28.01
CA LYS A 94 -20.09 29.63 28.95
C LYS A 94 -21.07 28.83 29.81
N LEU A 95 -22.13 29.48 30.32
CA LEU A 95 -23.19 28.82 31.08
C LEU A 95 -23.93 27.76 30.25
N ILE A 96 -24.24 28.04 28.98
CA ILE A 96 -24.81 27.05 28.04
C ILE A 96 -23.87 25.85 27.92
N ARG A 97 -22.57 26.09 27.74
CA ARG A 97 -21.57 25.02 27.58
C ARG A 97 -21.37 24.17 28.83
N ASN A 98 -21.40 24.78 30.01
CA ASN A 98 -21.29 24.06 31.28
C ASN A 98 -22.53 23.19 31.58
N ASN A 99 -23.70 23.60 31.08
CA ASN A 99 -24.96 22.87 31.25
C ASN A 99 -25.30 21.96 30.05
N ILE A 100 -24.36 21.63 29.17
CA ILE A 100 -24.62 20.77 27.98
C ILE A 100 -25.23 19.43 28.39
N GLU A 101 -24.79 18.82 29.48
CA GLU A 101 -25.32 17.53 29.96
C GLU A 101 -26.82 17.58 30.32
N LYS A 102 -27.37 18.76 30.62
CA LYS A 102 -28.81 18.92 30.88
C LYS A 102 -29.65 18.96 29.61
N PHE A 103 -29.05 19.37 28.49
CA PHE A 103 -29.76 19.62 27.23
C PHE A 103 -29.52 18.54 26.18
N TYR A 104 -28.45 17.75 26.32
CA TYR A 104 -27.99 16.80 25.31
C TYR A 104 -27.78 15.40 25.91
N ASP A 105 -28.20 14.39 25.16
CA ASP A 105 -28.03 12.99 25.53
C ASP A 105 -26.63 12.48 25.17
N LYS A 106 -26.23 11.33 25.76
CA LYS A 106 -24.99 10.63 25.41
C LYS A 106 -24.85 10.32 23.92
N MET A 107 -25.96 10.16 23.19
CA MET A 107 -25.97 9.90 21.74
C MET A 107 -25.39 11.06 20.92
N ASP A 108 -25.43 12.28 21.44
CA ASP A 108 -24.89 13.45 20.73
C ASP A 108 -23.36 13.49 20.79
N LEU A 109 -22.73 12.87 21.81
CA LEU A 109 -21.29 12.69 21.85
C LEU A 109 -20.79 11.84 20.67
N LEU A 110 -21.49 10.76 20.33
CA LEU A 110 -21.12 9.92 19.17
C LEU A 110 -21.23 10.71 17.86
N LYS A 111 -22.24 11.57 17.73
CA LYS A 111 -22.41 12.45 16.56
C LYS A 111 -21.28 13.48 16.46
N THR A 112 -20.86 14.07 17.59
CA THR A 112 -19.70 14.99 17.60
C THR A 112 -18.43 14.31 17.14
N LEU A 113 -18.18 13.07 17.60
CA LEU A 113 -17.04 12.27 17.19
C LEU A 113 -17.10 11.98 15.68
N ASN A 114 -18.24 11.54 15.17
CA ASN A 114 -18.43 11.28 13.74
C ASN A 114 -18.20 12.52 12.88
N LEU A 115 -18.76 13.66 13.27
CA LEU A 115 -18.55 14.92 12.57
C LEU A 115 -17.08 15.32 12.58
N SER A 116 -16.39 15.19 13.72
CA SER A 116 -14.97 15.53 13.84
C SER A 116 -14.09 14.67 12.93
N HIS A 117 -14.37 13.37 12.82
CA HIS A 117 -13.66 12.48 11.92
C HIS A 117 -13.93 12.83 10.46
N LYS A 118 -15.19 12.99 10.06
CA LYS A 118 -15.55 13.35 8.68
C LYS A 118 -14.92 14.69 8.26
N MET A 119 -14.96 15.69 9.13
CA MET A 119 -14.36 17.00 8.88
C MET A 119 -12.85 16.92 8.74
N SER A 120 -12.19 16.16 9.61
CA SER A 120 -10.74 15.94 9.53
C SER A 120 -10.36 15.25 8.21
N LEU A 121 -11.10 14.21 7.82
CA LEU A 121 -10.88 13.50 6.55
C LEU A 121 -11.07 14.41 5.33
N TYR A 122 -12.09 15.28 5.36
CA TYR A 122 -12.35 16.26 4.31
C TYR A 122 -11.23 17.28 4.17
N LYS A 123 -10.83 17.91 5.28
CA LYS A 123 -9.75 18.92 5.29
C LYS A 123 -8.43 18.35 4.78
N LEU A 124 -8.12 17.12 5.17
CA LEU A 124 -6.87 16.47 4.80
C LEU A 124 -6.89 15.89 3.39
N LYS A 125 -8.04 15.86 2.68
CA LYS A 125 -8.19 15.26 1.34
C LYS A 125 -7.56 13.85 1.28
N PHE A 126 -7.74 13.06 2.34
CA PHE A 126 -6.91 11.89 2.71
C PHE A 126 -7.07 10.64 1.81
N CYS A 127 -7.38 10.80 0.51
CA CYS A 127 -7.70 9.68 -0.37
C CYS A 127 -6.51 9.04 -1.09
N THR A 128 -5.28 9.56 -0.95
CA THR A 128 -4.10 8.95 -1.60
C THR A 128 -3.59 7.71 -0.85
N GLU A 129 -3.58 7.73 0.49
CA GLU A 129 -3.05 6.60 1.28
C GLU A 129 -3.91 5.31 1.21
N LYS A 130 -5.18 5.43 0.84
CA LYS A 130 -6.08 4.26 0.68
C LYS A 130 -5.70 3.39 -0.52
N LEU A 131 -5.10 3.97 -1.57
CA LEU A 131 -4.72 3.22 -2.77
C LEU A 131 -3.53 2.30 -2.49
N ASP A 132 -2.56 2.75 -1.70
CA ASP A 132 -1.40 1.95 -1.29
C ASP A 132 -1.83 0.70 -0.51
N PHE A 133 -2.84 0.83 0.36
CA PHE A 133 -3.35 -0.29 1.14
C PHE A 133 -3.87 -1.43 0.25
N MET A 134 -4.59 -1.10 -0.83
CA MET A 134 -5.07 -2.09 -1.78
C MET A 134 -3.91 -2.83 -2.46
N ILE A 135 -2.84 -2.13 -2.82
CA ILE A 135 -1.62 -2.73 -3.40
C ILE A 135 -0.97 -3.69 -2.40
N ILE A 136 -0.86 -3.29 -1.14
CA ILE A 136 -0.24 -4.11 -0.08
C ILE A 136 -1.00 -5.41 0.13
N GLN A 137 -2.33 -5.35 0.21
CA GLN A 137 -3.14 -6.57 0.37
C GLN A 137 -3.07 -7.44 -0.89
N SER A 138 -3.11 -6.84 -2.07
CA SER A 138 -3.04 -7.57 -3.34
C SER A 138 -1.73 -8.33 -3.49
N ILE A 139 -0.59 -7.73 -3.13
CA ILE A 139 0.71 -8.43 -3.24
C ILE A 139 0.88 -9.54 -2.19
N ASN A 140 0.35 -9.35 -0.98
CA ASN A 140 0.37 -10.41 0.03
C ASN A 140 -0.49 -11.59 -0.42
N LEU A 141 -1.69 -11.32 -0.95
CA LEU A 141 -2.57 -12.33 -1.52
C LEU A 141 -1.90 -13.09 -2.68
N LEU A 142 -1.22 -12.37 -3.60
CA LEU A 142 -0.45 -12.98 -4.69
C LEU A 142 0.61 -13.96 -4.16
N LEU A 143 1.35 -13.56 -3.12
CA LEU A 143 2.39 -14.39 -2.49
C LEU A 143 1.83 -15.63 -1.79
N ASP A 144 0.64 -15.53 -1.21
CA ASP A 144 0.00 -16.67 -0.56
C ASP A 144 -0.59 -17.62 -1.59
N ILE A 145 -1.24 -17.12 -2.64
CA ILE A 145 -1.69 -17.92 -3.79
C ILE A 145 -0.52 -18.68 -4.44
N ASP A 146 0.64 -18.04 -4.62
CA ASP A 146 1.82 -18.70 -5.18
C ASP A 146 2.27 -19.90 -4.32
N LYS A 147 2.20 -19.79 -2.98
CA LYS A 147 2.54 -20.90 -2.09
C LYS A 147 1.47 -21.98 -2.14
N ASP A 148 0.20 -21.60 -2.12
CA ASP A 148 -0.93 -22.52 -2.12
C ASP A 148 -0.96 -23.33 -3.42
N ILE A 149 -0.79 -22.68 -4.58
CA ILE A 149 -0.66 -23.34 -5.87
C ILE A 149 0.45 -24.40 -5.82
N ASN A 150 1.63 -24.05 -5.32
CA ASN A 150 2.74 -25.00 -5.25
C ASN A 150 2.43 -26.16 -4.30
N LEU A 151 1.86 -25.90 -3.13
CA LEU A 151 1.51 -26.94 -2.17
C LEU A 151 0.47 -27.91 -2.74
N HIS A 152 -0.58 -27.38 -3.38
CA HIS A 152 -1.59 -28.21 -4.04
C HIS A 152 -1.02 -28.99 -5.23
N CYS A 153 -0.15 -28.38 -6.06
CA CYS A 153 0.50 -29.10 -7.16
C CYS A 153 1.34 -30.28 -6.66
N MET A 154 2.08 -30.11 -5.55
CA MET A 154 2.84 -31.22 -4.95
C MET A 154 1.90 -32.34 -4.46
N ARG A 155 0.76 -31.99 -3.84
CA ARG A 155 -0.24 -32.98 -3.40
C ARG A 155 -0.88 -33.73 -4.57
N ILE A 156 -1.22 -33.05 -5.66
CA ILE A 156 -1.77 -33.70 -6.85
C ILE A 156 -0.73 -34.61 -7.51
N ARG A 157 0.55 -34.22 -7.54
CA ARG A 157 1.63 -35.09 -8.03
C ARG A 157 1.72 -36.37 -7.21
N GLU A 158 1.65 -36.28 -5.88
CA GLU A 158 1.66 -37.46 -5.00
C GLU A 158 0.40 -38.33 -5.18
N TRP A 159 -0.80 -37.72 -5.17
CA TRP A 159 -2.07 -38.43 -5.31
C TRP A 159 -2.22 -39.10 -6.68
N TYR A 160 -2.02 -38.35 -7.75
CA TYR A 160 -2.11 -38.91 -9.10
C TYR A 160 -0.93 -39.82 -9.43
N GLY A 161 0.22 -39.64 -8.78
CA GLY A 161 1.40 -40.49 -8.93
C GLY A 161 1.17 -41.94 -8.48
N VAL A 162 0.20 -42.21 -7.59
CA VAL A 162 -0.22 -43.58 -7.26
C VAL A 162 -0.79 -44.29 -8.49
N HIS A 163 -1.53 -43.55 -9.31
CA HIS A 163 -2.10 -44.05 -10.55
C HIS A 163 -1.11 -43.95 -11.69
N PHE A 164 -0.58 -42.78 -12.04
CA PHE A 164 0.34 -42.63 -13.18
C PHE A 164 1.66 -41.98 -12.76
N PRO A 165 2.60 -42.74 -12.16
CA PRO A 165 3.86 -42.21 -11.64
C PRO A 165 4.76 -41.64 -12.75
N GLU A 166 4.73 -42.24 -13.95
CA GLU A 166 5.60 -41.88 -15.07
C GLU A 166 5.34 -40.45 -15.58
N LEU A 167 4.12 -39.92 -15.42
CA LEU A 167 3.76 -38.56 -15.85
C LEU A 167 4.60 -37.49 -15.15
N SER A 168 4.95 -37.73 -13.89
CA SER A 168 5.72 -36.78 -13.08
C SER A 168 7.15 -36.58 -13.61
N ILE A 169 7.70 -37.58 -14.31
CA ILE A 169 9.06 -37.60 -14.87
C ILE A 169 9.10 -36.82 -16.19
N ILE A 170 8.04 -36.90 -16.99
CA ILE A 170 7.95 -36.21 -18.28
C ILE A 170 7.68 -34.72 -18.09
N VAL A 171 6.77 -34.38 -17.17
CA VAL A 171 6.23 -33.01 -17.06
C VAL A 171 6.73 -32.33 -15.79
N ASP A 172 7.72 -31.45 -15.96
CA ASP A 172 8.25 -30.61 -14.88
C ASP A 172 7.32 -29.42 -14.54
N ASN A 173 6.66 -28.84 -15.55
CA ASN A 173 5.82 -27.67 -15.35
C ASN A 173 4.52 -28.02 -14.61
N ASN A 174 4.35 -27.46 -13.41
CA ASN A 174 3.20 -27.72 -12.55
C ASN A 174 1.85 -27.31 -13.19
N GLU A 175 1.80 -26.18 -13.89
CA GLU A 175 0.56 -25.74 -14.55
C GLU A 175 0.14 -26.70 -15.67
N MET A 176 1.10 -27.14 -16.48
CA MET A 176 0.86 -28.11 -17.55
C MET A 176 0.46 -29.48 -16.97
N TYR A 177 1.13 -29.92 -15.91
CA TYR A 177 0.82 -31.17 -15.22
C TYR A 177 -0.64 -31.21 -14.76
N VAL A 178 -1.10 -30.16 -14.07
CA VAL A 178 -2.49 -30.08 -13.59
C VAL A 178 -3.50 -30.06 -14.75
N LYS A 179 -3.18 -29.36 -15.86
CA LYS A 179 -4.03 -29.37 -17.07
C LYS A 179 -4.13 -30.77 -17.67
N ILE A 180 -3.01 -31.47 -17.81
CA ILE A 180 -2.98 -32.84 -18.36
C ILE A 180 -3.78 -33.80 -17.47
N VAL A 181 -3.59 -33.76 -16.15
CA VAL A 181 -4.33 -34.61 -15.22
C VAL A 181 -5.85 -34.38 -15.30
N SER A 182 -6.26 -33.12 -15.48
CA SER A 182 -7.69 -32.78 -15.62
C SER A 182 -8.34 -33.37 -16.88
N VAL A 183 -7.57 -33.55 -17.95
CA VAL A 183 -8.02 -34.06 -19.26
C VAL A 183 -7.90 -35.58 -19.34
N LEU A 184 -6.77 -36.14 -18.87
CA LEU A 184 -6.45 -37.56 -19.02
C LEU A 184 -7.37 -38.46 -18.18
N GLN A 185 -7.74 -38.00 -16.98
CA GLN A 185 -8.55 -38.76 -16.02
C GLN A 185 -8.01 -40.19 -15.80
N ASN A 186 -8.61 -41.18 -16.46
CA ASN A 186 -8.21 -42.58 -16.40
C ASN A 186 -7.30 -42.96 -17.59
N LYS A 187 -6.24 -43.75 -17.34
CA LYS A 187 -5.32 -44.27 -18.39
C LYS A 187 -6.04 -45.03 -19.51
N ASN A 188 -7.15 -45.69 -19.17
CA ASN A 188 -7.85 -46.57 -20.11
C ASN A 188 -8.73 -45.79 -21.10
N LYS A 189 -9.04 -44.52 -20.82
CA LYS A 189 -9.91 -43.66 -21.65
C LYS A 189 -9.13 -42.43 -22.13
N ILE A 190 -8.03 -42.64 -22.85
CA ILE A 190 -7.25 -41.54 -23.41
C ILE A 190 -7.95 -41.02 -24.66
N ASN A 191 -8.43 -39.77 -24.60
CA ASN A 191 -8.95 -39.09 -25.77
C ASN A 191 -7.84 -38.19 -26.38
N ILE A 192 -7.21 -38.68 -27.46
CA ILE A 192 -6.00 -38.11 -28.06
C ILE A 192 -6.21 -36.66 -28.55
N LYS A 193 -7.43 -36.33 -28.99
CA LYS A 193 -7.77 -34.99 -29.53
C LYS A 193 -7.66 -33.88 -28.47
N ASN A 194 -8.07 -34.15 -27.23
CA ASN A 194 -8.05 -33.15 -26.17
C ASN A 194 -6.63 -32.93 -25.58
N LEU A 195 -5.73 -33.90 -25.74
CA LEU A 195 -4.33 -33.75 -25.32
C LEU A 195 -3.55 -32.85 -26.30
N GLN A 196 -3.84 -32.91 -27.60
CA GLN A 196 -3.15 -32.12 -28.63
C GLN A 196 -3.41 -30.61 -28.50
N GLU A 197 -4.57 -30.20 -27.99
CA GLU A 197 -4.91 -28.78 -27.81
C GLU A 197 -4.25 -28.14 -26.57
N HIS A 198 -3.78 -28.95 -25.62
CA HIS A 198 -3.35 -28.49 -24.30
C HIS A 198 -1.87 -28.75 -23.96
N ALA A 199 -1.12 -29.43 -24.82
CA ALA A 199 0.27 -29.77 -24.58
C ALA A 199 1.18 -29.42 -25.78
N ASP A 200 2.15 -28.54 -25.56
CA ASP A 200 3.36 -28.40 -26.40
C ASP A 200 4.36 -29.57 -26.17
N VAL A 201 3.90 -30.66 -25.56
CA VAL A 201 4.70 -31.82 -25.14
C VAL A 201 4.39 -33.00 -26.06
N ASP A 202 5.35 -33.89 -26.25
CA ASP A 202 5.24 -35.10 -27.04
C ASP A 202 4.15 -36.04 -26.50
N TRP A 203 2.90 -35.81 -26.94
CA TRP A 203 1.72 -36.57 -26.51
C TRP A 203 1.84 -38.06 -26.80
N GLN A 204 2.65 -38.43 -27.80
CA GLN A 204 2.92 -39.82 -28.17
C GLN A 204 3.64 -40.55 -27.02
N GLU A 205 4.61 -39.91 -26.39
CA GLU A 205 5.36 -40.49 -25.27
C GLU A 205 4.44 -40.72 -24.05
N ILE A 206 3.54 -39.78 -23.77
CA ILE A 206 2.58 -39.90 -22.68
C ILE A 206 1.63 -41.08 -22.92
N VAL A 207 1.16 -41.27 -24.15
CA VAL A 207 0.26 -42.38 -24.51
C VAL A 207 0.98 -43.72 -24.40
N ASP A 208 2.21 -43.81 -24.86
CA ASP A 208 2.98 -45.05 -24.80
C ASP A 208 3.38 -45.41 -23.37
N LEU A 209 3.70 -44.41 -22.55
CA LEU A 209 3.93 -44.62 -21.11
C LEU A 209 2.64 -44.98 -20.37
N ALA A 210 1.48 -44.45 -20.78
CA ALA A 210 0.21 -44.85 -20.18
C ALA A 210 -0.13 -46.32 -20.46
N LYS A 211 0.18 -46.84 -21.67
CA LYS A 211 0.03 -48.27 -22.00
C LYS A 211 0.97 -49.16 -21.19
N ASN A 212 2.18 -48.69 -20.93
CA ASN A 212 3.22 -49.43 -20.22
C ASN A 212 3.27 -49.10 -18.71
N SER A 213 2.29 -48.36 -18.19
CA SER A 213 2.34 -47.81 -16.83
C SER A 213 2.15 -48.89 -15.78
N MET A 214 2.94 -48.81 -14.71
CA MET A 214 2.92 -49.76 -13.59
C MET A 214 2.03 -49.32 -12.43
N GLY A 215 1.42 -48.12 -12.49
CA GLY A 215 0.66 -47.60 -11.35
C GLY A 215 -0.74 -48.21 -11.20
N ALA A 216 -1.31 -48.08 -10.01
CA ALA A 216 -2.53 -48.78 -9.59
C ALA A 216 -3.81 -48.10 -10.10
N ASP A 217 -4.88 -48.87 -10.26
CA ASP A 217 -6.20 -48.34 -10.59
C ASP A 217 -6.80 -47.60 -9.38
N ILE A 218 -7.35 -46.41 -9.63
CA ILE A 218 -7.99 -45.56 -8.62
C ILE A 218 -9.52 -45.64 -8.78
N SER A 219 -10.24 -45.50 -7.67
CA SER A 219 -11.70 -45.46 -7.68
C SER A 219 -12.23 -44.21 -8.39
N GLU A 220 -13.42 -44.29 -9.01
CA GLU A 220 -14.01 -43.15 -9.71
C GLU A 220 -14.28 -41.96 -8.79
N ASN A 221 -14.63 -42.22 -7.52
CA ASN A 221 -14.83 -41.19 -6.51
C ASN A 221 -13.53 -40.43 -6.21
N ASP A 222 -12.43 -41.14 -5.99
CA ASP A 222 -11.13 -40.52 -5.71
C ASP A 222 -10.61 -39.75 -6.92
N MET A 223 -10.80 -40.31 -8.12
CA MET A 223 -10.46 -39.63 -9.38
C MET A 223 -11.26 -38.32 -9.53
N SER A 224 -12.55 -38.33 -9.18
CA SER A 224 -13.38 -37.13 -9.23
C SER A 224 -12.88 -36.02 -8.30
N ASN A 225 -12.38 -36.38 -7.12
CA ASN A 225 -11.78 -35.45 -6.17
C ASN A 225 -10.50 -34.83 -6.73
N ILE A 226 -9.61 -35.65 -7.29
CA ILE A 226 -8.37 -35.18 -7.95
C ILE A 226 -8.70 -34.20 -9.08
N VAL A 227 -9.68 -34.52 -9.93
CA VAL A 227 -10.09 -33.65 -11.04
C VAL A 227 -10.71 -32.33 -10.53
N ASN A 228 -11.49 -32.38 -9.46
CA ASN A 228 -12.07 -31.17 -8.85
C ASN A 228 -10.98 -30.25 -8.26
N ASP A 229 -9.96 -30.81 -7.61
CA ASP A 229 -8.81 -30.06 -7.12
C ASP A 229 -8.00 -29.47 -8.29
N CYS A 230 -7.79 -30.23 -9.36
CA CYS A 230 -7.13 -29.72 -10.57
C CYS A 230 -7.86 -28.51 -11.15
N LYS A 231 -9.20 -28.59 -11.30
CA LYS A 231 -10.01 -27.47 -11.79
C LYS A 231 -9.92 -26.24 -10.89
N SER A 232 -9.90 -26.45 -9.57
CA SER A 232 -9.75 -25.36 -8.61
C SER A 232 -8.39 -24.66 -8.74
N ILE A 233 -7.31 -25.42 -8.94
CA ILE A 233 -5.96 -24.87 -9.13
C ILE A 233 -5.83 -24.13 -10.47
N ILE A 234 -6.42 -24.64 -11.55
CA ILE A 234 -6.44 -23.93 -12.84
C ILE A 234 -7.09 -22.56 -12.68
N LYS A 235 -8.23 -22.48 -11.98
CA LYS A 235 -8.85 -21.20 -11.62
C LYS A 235 -7.94 -20.32 -10.78
N ASN A 236 -7.17 -20.89 -9.85
CA ASN A 236 -6.20 -20.13 -9.06
C ASN A 236 -5.04 -19.59 -9.91
N PHE A 237 -4.56 -20.32 -10.92
CA PHE A 237 -3.58 -19.81 -11.88
C PHE A 237 -4.12 -18.63 -12.69
N GLU A 238 -5.37 -18.72 -13.17
CA GLU A 238 -6.05 -17.60 -13.85
C GLU A 238 -6.22 -16.40 -12.92
N TYR A 239 -6.68 -16.63 -11.69
CA TYR A 239 -6.85 -15.58 -10.70
C TYR A 239 -5.52 -14.89 -10.34
N ARG A 240 -4.45 -15.65 -10.21
CA ARG A 240 -3.07 -15.13 -10.02
C ARG A 240 -2.67 -14.20 -11.16
N ASN A 241 -2.93 -14.59 -12.42
CA ASN A 241 -2.60 -13.76 -13.58
C ASN A 241 -3.43 -12.46 -13.59
N ASN A 242 -4.73 -12.55 -13.28
CA ASN A 242 -5.61 -11.40 -13.13
C ASN A 242 -5.14 -10.45 -12.03
N LEU A 243 -4.72 -10.99 -10.87
CA LEU A 243 -4.21 -10.23 -9.74
C LEU A 243 -2.88 -9.54 -10.10
N SER A 244 -1.99 -10.20 -10.85
CA SER A 244 -0.76 -9.60 -11.35
C SER A 244 -1.04 -8.42 -12.29
N SER A 245 -1.99 -8.55 -13.21
CA SER A 245 -2.41 -7.46 -14.10
C SER A 245 -3.02 -6.30 -13.32
N TYR A 246 -3.86 -6.58 -12.33
CA TYR A 246 -4.44 -5.58 -11.43
C TYR A 246 -3.36 -4.80 -10.66
N ILE A 247 -2.37 -5.48 -10.09
CA ILE A 247 -1.25 -4.85 -9.38
C ILE A 247 -0.47 -3.93 -10.34
N LYS A 248 -0.24 -4.36 -11.58
CA LYS A 248 0.46 -3.55 -12.59
C LYS A 248 -0.28 -2.24 -12.90
N GLU A 249 -1.59 -2.30 -13.14
CA GLU A 249 -2.40 -1.10 -13.40
C GLU A 249 -2.43 -0.16 -12.20
N LYS A 250 -2.68 -0.69 -10.99
CA LYS A 250 -2.75 0.11 -9.77
C LYS A 250 -1.42 0.73 -9.41
N MET A 251 -0.33 -0.02 -9.56
CA MET A 251 1.00 0.49 -9.27
C MET A 251 1.38 1.62 -10.23
N GLN A 252 0.99 1.55 -11.51
CA GLN A 252 1.25 2.63 -12.45
C GLN A 252 0.55 3.94 -12.05
N ILE A 253 -0.64 3.86 -11.42
CA ILE A 253 -1.38 5.03 -10.92
C ILE A 253 -0.77 5.55 -9.61
N VAL A 254 -0.29 4.66 -8.74
CA VAL A 254 0.20 5.03 -7.41
C VAL A 254 1.68 5.47 -7.43
N ALA A 255 2.55 4.67 -8.04
CA ALA A 255 4.00 4.85 -7.99
C ALA A 255 4.67 4.60 -9.37
N PRO A 256 4.42 5.47 -10.37
CA PRO A 256 4.92 5.29 -11.74
C PRO A 256 6.44 5.40 -11.88
N ASN A 257 7.14 6.12 -10.99
CA ASN A 257 8.61 6.18 -11.06
C ASN A 257 9.23 4.88 -10.54
N LEU A 258 8.64 4.29 -9.50
CA LEU A 258 9.08 3.02 -8.94
C LEU A 258 8.84 1.85 -9.91
N THR A 259 7.67 1.81 -10.58
CA THR A 259 7.35 0.80 -11.61
C THR A 259 8.35 0.83 -12.75
N ASN A 260 8.53 2.00 -13.38
CA ASN A 260 9.42 2.16 -14.52
C ASN A 260 10.87 1.78 -14.18
N PHE A 261 11.29 2.02 -12.94
CA PHE A 261 12.66 1.76 -12.50
C PHE A 261 12.96 0.27 -12.24
N ILE A 262 12.17 -0.41 -11.38
CA ILE A 262 12.45 -1.77 -10.90
C ILE A 262 11.46 -2.80 -11.45
N GLY A 263 10.22 -2.38 -11.70
CA GLY A 263 9.08 -3.23 -12.03
C GLY A 263 8.04 -3.30 -10.92
N ASP A 264 6.81 -3.63 -11.31
CA ASP A 264 5.60 -3.44 -10.50
C ASP A 264 5.55 -4.39 -9.29
N ILE A 265 5.88 -5.67 -9.51
CA ILE A 265 5.82 -6.72 -8.48
C ILE A 265 6.84 -6.45 -7.36
N ILE A 266 8.07 -6.09 -7.73
CA ILE A 266 9.14 -5.81 -6.77
C ILE A 266 8.86 -4.49 -6.05
N GLY A 267 8.36 -3.47 -6.76
CA GLY A 267 7.88 -2.23 -6.14
C GLY A 267 6.79 -2.50 -5.10
N ALA A 268 5.80 -3.34 -5.43
CA ALA A 268 4.73 -3.73 -4.52
C ALA A 268 5.25 -4.47 -3.28
N ARG A 269 6.18 -5.41 -3.46
CA ARG A 269 6.82 -6.12 -2.34
C ARG A 269 7.57 -5.17 -1.41
N LEU A 270 8.27 -4.17 -1.95
CA LEU A 270 8.96 -3.16 -1.15
C LEU A 270 7.98 -2.29 -0.35
N ILE A 271 6.87 -1.85 -0.96
CA ILE A 271 5.83 -1.08 -0.29
C ILE A 271 5.16 -1.92 0.81
N SER A 272 4.84 -3.18 0.53
CA SER A 272 4.25 -4.11 1.51
C SER A 272 5.16 -4.31 2.73
N LYS A 273 6.46 -4.54 2.53
CA LYS A 273 7.39 -4.67 3.66
C LYS A 273 7.61 -3.37 4.43
N ALA A 274 7.51 -2.22 3.79
CA ALA A 274 7.57 -0.93 4.48
C ALA A 274 6.23 -0.54 5.16
N GLY A 275 5.12 -1.19 4.81
CA GLY A 275 3.78 -0.96 5.35
C GLY A 275 2.99 0.17 4.67
N SER A 276 3.65 1.10 3.97
CA SER A 276 3.02 2.12 3.11
C SER A 276 4.06 2.74 2.18
N LEU A 277 3.62 3.42 1.11
CA LEU A 277 4.53 4.16 0.22
C LEU A 277 5.19 5.33 0.97
N SER A 278 4.43 6.00 1.84
CA SER A 278 4.93 7.09 2.69
C SER A 278 6.01 6.63 3.68
N ASN A 279 5.87 5.43 4.25
CA ASN A 279 6.90 4.84 5.10
C ASN A 279 8.12 4.45 4.28
N LEU A 280 7.94 3.86 3.10
CA LEU A 280 9.04 3.54 2.19
C LEU A 280 9.84 4.79 1.80
N ALA A 281 9.16 5.92 1.56
CA ALA A 281 9.79 7.20 1.25
C ALA A 281 10.66 7.75 2.40
N LYS A 282 10.23 7.52 3.66
CA LYS A 282 10.97 7.93 4.86
C LYS A 282 12.23 7.08 5.10
N LEU A 283 12.23 5.83 4.67
CA LEU A 283 13.38 4.93 4.86
C LEU A 283 14.63 5.45 4.12
N PRO A 284 15.82 5.39 4.75
CA PRO A 284 17.06 5.69 4.08
C PRO A 284 17.45 4.56 3.12
N GLY A 285 18.25 4.88 2.09
CA GLY A 285 18.69 3.90 1.09
C GLY A 285 19.43 2.69 1.67
N SER A 286 20.14 2.85 2.79
CA SER A 286 20.80 1.74 3.49
C SER A 286 19.81 0.74 4.08
N THR A 287 18.69 1.21 4.64
CA THR A 287 17.62 0.33 5.13
C THR A 287 16.91 -0.33 3.97
N VAL A 288 16.59 0.44 2.91
CA VAL A 288 15.95 -0.07 1.68
C VAL A 288 16.76 -1.22 1.06
N GLN A 289 18.09 -1.14 1.08
CA GLN A 289 18.99 -2.19 0.60
C GLN A 289 18.75 -3.55 1.28
N LEU A 290 18.36 -3.54 2.56
CA LEU A 290 18.27 -4.72 3.42
C LEU A 290 16.83 -5.19 3.64
N ILE A 291 15.82 -4.48 3.12
CA ILE A 291 14.41 -4.84 3.26
C ILE A 291 14.18 -6.28 2.81
N GLY A 292 13.60 -7.09 3.70
CA GLY A 292 13.31 -8.52 3.48
C GLY A 292 14.45 -9.48 3.84
N ALA A 293 15.67 -9.00 4.11
CA ALA A 293 16.78 -9.81 4.64
C ALA A 293 16.97 -9.62 6.16
N GLU A 294 15.97 -9.05 6.85
CA GLU A 294 16.04 -8.68 8.26
C GLU A 294 16.38 -9.87 9.17
N LYS A 295 15.72 -11.01 8.97
CA LYS A 295 15.99 -12.23 9.76
C LYS A 295 17.45 -12.67 9.65
N SER A 296 17.97 -12.73 8.43
CA SER A 296 19.36 -13.11 8.16
C SER A 296 20.35 -12.07 8.69
N LEU A 297 19.98 -10.79 8.65
CA LEU A 297 20.78 -9.70 9.21
C LEU A 297 20.87 -9.80 10.73
N PHE A 298 19.76 -9.98 11.43
CA PHE A 298 19.76 -10.13 12.89
C PHE A 298 20.45 -11.42 13.33
N GLN A 299 20.30 -12.50 12.56
CA GLN A 299 21.04 -13.74 12.81
C GLN A 299 22.55 -13.55 12.66
N ALA A 300 23.00 -12.84 11.61
CA ALA A 300 24.41 -12.55 11.38
C ALA A 300 25.00 -11.67 12.49
N LEU A 301 24.26 -10.65 12.95
CA LEU A 301 24.69 -9.81 14.07
C LEU A 301 24.82 -10.61 15.36
N ARG A 302 23.87 -11.51 15.65
CA ARG A 302 23.94 -12.40 16.83
C ARG A 302 25.12 -13.36 16.77
N ARG A 303 25.44 -13.88 15.58
CA ARG A 303 26.54 -14.83 15.35
C ARG A 303 27.88 -14.16 15.02
N GLN A 304 27.93 -12.82 15.00
CA GLN A 304 29.07 -12.02 14.52
C GLN A 304 29.62 -12.50 13.17
N SER A 305 28.72 -12.95 12.28
CA SER A 305 29.07 -13.42 10.94
C SER A 305 28.82 -12.34 9.90
N ASN A 306 29.20 -12.63 8.65
CA ASN A 306 29.02 -11.70 7.54
C ASN A 306 27.54 -11.33 7.34
N THR A 307 27.23 -10.04 7.42
CA THR A 307 25.88 -9.54 7.19
C THR A 307 25.46 -9.65 5.72
N PRO A 308 24.18 -9.92 5.43
CA PRO A 308 23.66 -9.93 4.07
C PRO A 308 23.81 -8.56 3.42
N LYS A 309 24.07 -8.54 2.10
CA LYS A 309 24.32 -7.32 1.33
C LYS A 309 23.08 -6.79 0.61
N TYR A 310 22.02 -7.57 0.51
CA TYR A 310 20.80 -7.25 -0.23
C TYR A 310 19.62 -8.06 0.30
N GLY A 311 18.40 -7.52 0.19
CA GLY A 311 17.15 -8.23 0.44
C GLY A 311 16.33 -8.41 -0.84
N ILE A 312 15.07 -7.95 -0.83
CA ILE A 312 14.11 -8.12 -1.95
C ILE A 312 14.64 -7.57 -3.27
N ILE A 313 15.48 -6.54 -3.22
CA ILE A 313 16.09 -5.91 -4.39
C ILE A 313 16.95 -6.90 -5.21
N PHE A 314 17.37 -8.02 -4.61
CA PHE A 314 18.09 -9.08 -5.32
C PHE A 314 17.30 -9.70 -6.47
N GLU A 315 15.97 -9.76 -6.33
CA GLU A 315 15.08 -10.30 -7.35
C GLU A 315 14.95 -9.37 -8.58
N SER A 316 15.47 -8.14 -8.50
CA SER A 316 15.45 -7.23 -9.64
C SER A 316 16.33 -7.74 -10.78
N SER A 317 15.82 -7.66 -12.00
CA SER A 317 16.56 -8.03 -13.22
C SER A 317 17.90 -7.31 -13.33
N LEU A 318 17.94 -6.02 -12.95
CA LEU A 318 19.14 -5.19 -12.92
C LEU A 318 20.23 -5.75 -12.02
N LEU A 319 19.89 -6.30 -10.85
CA LEU A 319 20.89 -6.87 -9.93
C LEU A 319 21.17 -8.34 -10.23
N GLY A 320 20.15 -9.10 -10.67
CA GLY A 320 20.27 -10.50 -11.03
C GLY A 320 21.36 -10.75 -12.09
N GLN A 321 21.41 -9.87 -13.11
CA GLN A 321 22.38 -9.95 -14.20
C GLN A 321 23.80 -9.51 -13.83
N THR A 322 23.98 -8.80 -12.71
CA THR A 322 25.31 -8.28 -12.34
C THR A 322 26.21 -9.36 -11.72
N PRO A 323 27.53 -9.35 -11.99
CA PRO A 323 28.46 -10.30 -11.37
C PRO A 323 28.60 -10.10 -9.84
N LEU A 324 28.81 -11.20 -9.11
CA LEU A 324 28.83 -11.28 -7.64
C LEU A 324 29.74 -10.23 -6.96
N GLU A 325 30.90 -9.93 -7.54
CA GLU A 325 31.87 -8.97 -7.01
C GLU A 325 31.29 -7.55 -6.87
N TYR A 326 30.44 -7.14 -7.82
CA TYR A 326 29.91 -5.79 -7.92
C TYR A 326 28.46 -5.69 -7.46
N LYS A 327 27.76 -6.82 -7.25
CA LYS A 327 26.38 -6.88 -6.73
C LYS A 327 26.19 -5.98 -5.52
N GLY A 328 27.08 -6.01 -4.53
CA GLY A 328 26.95 -5.14 -3.34
C GLY A 328 27.06 -3.63 -3.64
N LYS A 329 27.90 -3.24 -4.61
CA LYS A 329 28.06 -1.82 -5.00
C LYS A 329 26.84 -1.34 -5.80
N VAL A 330 26.35 -2.18 -6.72
CA VAL A 330 25.16 -1.88 -7.51
C VAL A 330 23.92 -1.85 -6.62
N ALA A 331 23.76 -2.82 -5.71
CA ALA A 331 22.64 -2.88 -4.76
C ALA A 331 22.51 -1.61 -3.93
N ARG A 332 23.62 -1.06 -3.42
CA ARG A 332 23.62 0.21 -2.69
C ARG A 332 23.15 1.38 -3.56
N SER A 333 23.71 1.49 -4.77
CA SER A 333 23.32 2.55 -5.71
C SER A 333 21.85 2.43 -6.13
N LEU A 334 21.38 1.21 -6.33
CA LEU A 334 20.01 0.86 -6.65
C LEU A 334 19.11 1.31 -5.51
N ALA A 335 19.33 0.83 -4.28
CA ALA A 335 18.54 1.18 -3.11
C ALA A 335 18.45 2.70 -2.83
N SER A 336 19.53 3.45 -3.04
CA SER A 336 19.50 4.91 -2.93
C SER A 336 18.57 5.56 -3.97
N LYS A 337 18.53 5.03 -5.20
CA LYS A 337 17.62 5.51 -6.25
C LYS A 337 16.19 5.06 -6.02
N ILE A 338 15.98 3.85 -5.47
CA ILE A 338 14.66 3.36 -5.06
C ILE A 338 14.04 4.31 -4.04
N SER A 339 14.77 4.65 -2.97
CA SER A 339 14.31 5.58 -1.93
C SER A 339 13.95 6.96 -2.53
N LEU A 340 14.72 7.43 -3.51
CA LEU A 340 14.44 8.71 -4.17
C LEU A 340 13.20 8.65 -5.08
N CYS A 341 13.03 7.57 -5.86
CA CYS A 341 11.80 7.35 -6.65
C CYS A 341 10.58 7.27 -5.73
N ALA A 342 10.66 6.51 -4.63
CA ALA A 342 9.57 6.38 -3.67
C ALA A 342 9.19 7.73 -3.03
N ARG A 343 10.16 8.61 -2.76
CA ARG A 343 9.86 9.97 -2.27
C ARG A 343 9.16 10.83 -3.30
N LEU A 344 9.59 10.75 -4.56
CA LEU A 344 8.94 11.49 -5.64
C LEU A 344 7.52 10.98 -5.83
N ASP A 345 7.30 9.67 -5.84
CA ASP A 345 5.96 9.08 -5.99
C ASP A 345 5.05 9.39 -4.78
N ALA A 346 5.58 9.42 -3.55
CA ALA A 346 4.79 9.71 -2.35
C ALA A 346 4.38 11.19 -2.22
N TYR A 347 5.25 12.13 -2.63
CA TYR A 347 5.07 13.55 -2.33
C TYR A 347 4.81 14.43 -3.56
N ASN A 348 5.23 14.03 -4.76
CA ASN A 348 4.93 14.79 -5.97
C ASN A 348 3.60 14.36 -6.59
N LYS A 349 2.82 15.36 -7.02
CA LYS A 349 1.54 15.14 -7.71
C LYS A 349 1.70 14.83 -9.20
N ASN A 350 2.88 15.08 -9.78
CA ASN A 350 3.12 14.88 -11.20
C ASN A 350 3.69 13.47 -11.43
N GLN A 351 2.87 12.60 -12.03
CA GLN A 351 3.04 11.15 -12.12
C GLN A 351 3.61 10.68 -13.48
N ASN A 352 4.44 11.49 -14.14
CA ASN A 352 4.87 11.18 -15.53
C ASN A 352 5.86 9.99 -15.64
N GLY A 353 6.39 9.46 -14.52
CA GLY A 353 7.28 8.28 -14.53
C GLY A 353 8.66 8.51 -15.19
N GLU A 354 8.94 9.72 -15.69
CA GLU A 354 10.17 10.08 -16.41
C GLU A 354 11.41 9.89 -15.54
N PHE A 355 11.33 10.26 -14.26
CA PHE A 355 12.43 10.14 -13.34
C PHE A 355 12.85 8.67 -13.14
N GLY A 356 11.88 7.75 -13.12
CA GLY A 356 12.15 6.31 -13.05
C GLY A 356 12.98 5.80 -14.22
N ASN A 357 12.67 6.27 -15.44
CA ASN A 357 13.41 5.93 -16.65
C ASN A 357 14.85 6.47 -16.62
N ASP A 358 15.03 7.70 -16.15
CA ASP A 358 16.35 8.31 -16.00
C ASP A 358 17.19 7.63 -14.93
N ALA A 359 16.57 7.24 -13.81
CA ALA A 359 17.22 6.45 -12.77
C ALA A 359 17.70 5.09 -13.33
N LYS A 360 16.87 4.43 -14.14
CA LYS A 360 17.21 3.16 -14.80
C LYS A 360 18.41 3.31 -15.72
N LYS A 361 18.42 4.34 -16.59
CA LYS A 361 19.56 4.66 -17.47
C LYS A 361 20.84 4.90 -16.67
N LYS A 362 20.76 5.65 -15.56
CA LYS A 362 21.92 5.94 -14.69
C LYS A 362 22.49 4.66 -14.06
N ILE A 363 21.65 3.74 -13.59
CA ILE A 363 22.10 2.46 -13.04
C ILE A 363 22.70 1.56 -14.12
N LEU A 364 22.09 1.47 -15.30
CA LEU A 364 22.63 0.70 -16.42
C LEU A 364 24.02 1.21 -16.84
N ASN A 365 24.20 2.53 -16.94
CA ASN A 365 25.52 3.13 -17.21
C ASN A 365 26.51 2.83 -16.09
N ARG A 366 26.05 2.83 -14.83
CA ARG A 366 26.89 2.45 -13.68
C ARG A 366 27.35 0.99 -13.77
N ILE A 367 26.46 0.07 -14.15
CA ILE A 367 26.77 -1.35 -14.34
C ILE A 367 27.80 -1.51 -15.46
N LYS A 368 27.56 -0.91 -16.63
CA LYS A 368 28.51 -0.90 -17.77
C LYS A 368 29.89 -0.36 -17.38
N ASN A 369 29.94 0.71 -16.58
CA ASN A 369 31.21 1.28 -16.10
C ASN A 369 31.95 0.32 -15.16
N LEU A 370 31.23 -0.40 -14.31
CA LEU A 370 31.83 -1.42 -13.45
C LEU A 370 32.35 -2.60 -14.27
N GLU A 371 31.61 -3.05 -15.27
CA GLU A 371 32.05 -4.10 -16.19
C GLU A 371 33.29 -3.69 -16.99
N ASN A 372 33.32 -2.47 -17.52
CA ASN A 372 34.50 -1.95 -18.23
C ASN A 372 35.72 -1.84 -17.30
N SER A 373 35.52 -1.52 -16.03
CA SER A 373 36.62 -1.50 -15.05
C SER A 373 37.24 -2.88 -14.80
N ILE A 374 36.50 -3.97 -15.04
CA ILE A 374 37.01 -5.35 -14.99
C ILE A 374 38.04 -5.59 -16.11
N LYS A 375 37.75 -5.11 -17.33
CA LYS A 375 38.66 -5.25 -18.48
C LYS A 375 39.99 -4.55 -18.24
N ILE A 376 39.98 -3.40 -17.56
CA ILE A 376 41.17 -2.60 -17.28
C ILE A 376 42.02 -3.25 -16.16
N LYS A 377 41.40 -3.79 -15.10
CA LYS A 377 42.12 -4.44 -14.00
C LYS A 377 42.73 -5.81 -14.34
N LYS A 378 42.24 -6.47 -15.41
CA LYS A 378 42.88 -7.68 -15.95
C LYS A 378 44.19 -7.40 -16.68
N LYS A 379 44.56 -6.14 -16.96
CA LYS A 379 45.95 -5.80 -17.27
C LYS A 379 46.76 -5.88 -15.98
N VAL A 380 47.62 -6.90 -15.92
CA VAL A 380 48.53 -7.23 -14.83
C VAL A 380 49.15 -5.97 -14.23
N ILE A 381 48.85 -5.68 -12.97
CA ILE A 381 49.58 -4.69 -12.18
C ILE A 381 50.88 -5.38 -11.73
N THR A 382 51.93 -5.31 -12.55
CA THR A 382 53.24 -5.90 -12.24
C THR A 382 54.07 -5.09 -11.23
N LYS A 383 53.58 -3.99 -10.66
CA LYS A 383 54.31 -3.24 -9.63
C LYS A 383 53.36 -2.70 -8.56
N SER A 384 53.54 -3.16 -7.32
CA SER A 384 52.98 -2.53 -6.13
C SER A 384 53.49 -1.08 -6.07
N LYS A 385 52.57 -0.10 -6.14
CA LYS A 385 52.91 1.33 -6.05
C LYS A 385 53.31 1.79 -4.64
N PHE A 386 53.43 0.89 -3.68
CA PHE A 386 53.78 1.21 -2.30
C PHE A 386 55.04 0.44 -1.90
N PHE A 387 56.18 1.07 -2.08
CA PHE A 387 57.34 0.78 -1.25
C PHE A 387 57.14 1.53 0.07
N ILE A 388 56.92 0.78 1.14
CA ILE A 388 57.00 1.34 2.50
C ILE A 388 58.47 1.73 2.69
N LYS A 389 58.74 3.03 2.88
CA LYS A 389 60.10 3.47 3.23
C LYS A 389 60.43 2.89 4.61
N PRO A 390 61.56 2.19 4.79
CA PRO A 390 61.87 1.48 6.04
C PRO A 390 62.03 2.39 7.27
N ASP A 391 62.23 3.70 7.09
CA ASP A 391 62.52 4.64 8.19
C ASP A 391 61.41 5.66 8.49
N LEU A 392 60.14 5.29 8.30
CA LEU A 392 59.03 6.12 8.79
C LEU A 392 58.90 5.99 10.31
N LYS A 393 59.70 6.75 11.07
CA LYS A 393 59.48 6.94 12.51
C LYS A 393 58.12 7.63 12.71
N TYR A 394 57.23 6.94 13.41
CA TYR A 394 55.91 7.42 13.79
C TYR A 394 56.05 8.63 14.72
N ASP A 395 55.41 9.75 14.38
CA ASP A 395 55.57 11.02 15.10
C ASP A 395 54.20 11.47 15.64
N GLU A 396 53.93 11.10 16.89
CA GLU A 396 52.63 11.25 17.59
C GLU A 396 52.14 12.71 17.65
N ARG A 397 53.05 13.68 17.52
CA ARG A 397 52.73 15.12 17.57
C ARG A 397 51.82 15.57 16.41
N LYS A 398 51.81 14.84 15.30
CA LYS A 398 51.01 15.18 14.11
C LYS A 398 49.53 14.78 14.24
N ASP A 399 49.20 13.96 15.23
CA ASP A 399 47.83 13.43 15.42
C ASP A 399 46.93 14.35 16.27
N ILE A 400 47.48 15.42 16.84
CA ILE A 400 46.68 16.39 17.60
C ILE A 400 45.87 17.24 16.61
N LYS A 401 44.58 16.89 16.49
CA LYS A 401 43.57 17.67 15.74
C LYS A 401 43.61 19.12 16.21
N ARG A 402 43.84 20.05 15.27
CA ARG A 402 43.65 21.50 15.49
C ARG A 402 42.24 21.74 16.01
N ILE A 403 42.11 22.01 17.30
CA ILE A 403 40.89 22.58 17.88
C ILE A 403 40.76 23.97 17.26
N LYS A 404 39.79 24.15 16.36
CA LYS A 404 39.44 25.48 15.85
C LYS A 404 38.94 26.29 17.04
N LYS A 405 39.58 27.42 17.31
CA LYS A 405 39.02 28.50 18.13
C LYS A 405 37.80 29.09 17.43
#